data_AF-A0A553V3B7-F1
#
_entry.id   AF-A0A553V3B7-F1
#
_cell.length_a   1.000
_cell.length_b   1.000
_cell.length_c   1.000
_cell.angle_alpha   90.00
_cell.angle_beta   90.00
_cell.angle_gamma   90.00
#
_symmetry.space_group_name_H-M   'P 1'
#
loop_
_entity.id
_entity.type
_entity.pdbx_description
1 polymer ?
#
loop_
_entity_poly.entity_id
_entity_poly.type
_entity_poly.pdbx_seq_one_letter_code
_entity_poly.pdbx_strand_id
1 'polypeptide(L)'
;MTQPDFRSIERARKLLALWRGAVGGEKSKARGALMRVLENSNLTLRDLEAGLPTTLDPEDSLSVREADTLLLSLDGSPAERDAALTRLADLPGLSVAERERVLRFLDLGRLVASRADGWVQTQADAEITAEALTRAGQYLTESEVARSPGATLADSARDLGFLRAAQLVRPERTLKASGEYQAAFLASLCAALSGIPASSHGPDPEGRYSVTAYLSVNELSQVRARLAREEAGLRRELLRAARLYGREVGQQKL
;
A
#
# COMPACT_ATOMS: atom_id res chain seq x y z
N MET A 1 47.85 -5.33 2.20
CA MET A 1 46.59 -4.67 1.76
C MET A 1 45.83 -4.32 3.02
N THR A 2 45.79 -3.04 3.38
CA THR A 2 45.19 -2.55 4.62
C THR A 2 43.67 -2.58 4.45
N GLN A 3 42.95 -3.26 5.33
CA GLN A 3 41.48 -3.18 5.35
C GLN A 3 41.07 -1.71 5.47
N PRO A 4 40.10 -1.24 4.66
CA PRO A 4 39.61 0.13 4.78
C PRO A 4 39.04 0.38 6.17
N ASP A 5 39.40 1.50 6.78
CA ASP A 5 38.89 1.91 8.09
C ASP A 5 37.37 2.11 8.02
N PHE A 6 36.64 1.45 8.91
CA PHE A 6 35.18 1.55 9.07
C PHE A 6 34.71 3.01 9.13
N ARG A 7 35.47 3.89 9.77
CA ARG A 7 35.15 5.33 9.86
C ARG A 7 35.20 6.03 8.49
N SER A 8 36.10 5.60 7.62
CA SER A 8 36.23 6.14 6.26
C SER A 8 35.07 5.71 5.39
N ILE A 9 34.62 4.46 5.54
CA ILE A 9 33.42 3.93 4.85
C ILE A 9 32.17 4.68 5.31
N GLU A 10 31.94 4.85 6.62
CA GLU A 10 30.79 5.60 7.12
C GLU A 10 30.78 7.05 6.67
N ARG A 11 31.95 7.72 6.72
CA ARG A 11 32.09 9.11 6.25
C ARG A 11 31.78 9.21 4.76
N ALA A 12 32.30 8.29 3.96
CA ALA A 12 32.04 8.25 2.53
C ALA A 12 30.55 7.96 2.22
N ARG A 13 29.90 7.03 2.93
CA ARG A 13 28.44 6.79 2.84
C ARG A 13 27.62 8.05 3.13
N LYS A 14 27.97 8.80 4.18
CA LYS A 14 27.30 10.07 4.52
C LYS A 14 27.50 11.13 3.43
N LEU A 15 28.71 11.24 2.87
CA LEU A 15 29.01 12.17 1.79
C LEU A 15 28.31 11.80 0.47
N LEU A 16 28.15 10.51 0.19
CA LEU A 16 27.36 10.01 -0.94
C LEU A 16 25.88 10.36 -0.79
N ALA A 17 25.29 10.13 0.37
CA ALA A 17 23.91 10.53 0.66
C ALA A 17 23.72 12.06 0.54
N LEU A 18 24.66 12.84 1.08
CA LEU A 18 24.66 14.31 0.96
C LEU A 18 24.74 14.75 -0.50
N TRP A 19 25.64 14.14 -1.28
CA TRP A 19 25.82 14.48 -2.69
C TRP A 19 24.56 14.20 -3.53
N ARG A 20 23.86 13.09 -3.26
CA ARG A 20 22.60 12.75 -3.94
C ARG A 20 21.47 13.74 -3.62
N GLY A 21 21.41 14.24 -2.39
CA GLY A 21 20.39 15.20 -1.94
C GLY A 21 20.72 16.68 -2.16
N ALA A 22 21.98 17.02 -2.44
CA ALA A 22 22.43 18.39 -2.57
C ALA A 22 22.10 19.01 -3.94
N VAL A 23 21.96 20.35 -3.96
CA VAL A 23 21.70 21.15 -5.17
C VAL A 23 22.76 22.24 -5.32
N GLY A 24 23.11 22.59 -6.56
CA GLY A 24 24.00 23.72 -6.86
C GLY A 24 25.41 23.58 -6.26
N GLY A 25 25.91 24.65 -5.62
CA GLY A 25 27.28 24.71 -5.09
C GLY A 25 27.57 23.71 -3.97
N GLU A 26 26.55 23.28 -3.22
CA GLU A 26 26.70 22.23 -2.20
C GLU A 26 26.97 20.87 -2.83
N LYS A 27 26.34 20.59 -3.98
CA LYS A 27 26.56 19.36 -4.74
C LYS A 27 28.00 19.23 -5.21
N SER A 28 28.59 20.31 -5.73
CA SER A 28 30.01 20.32 -6.13
C SER A 28 30.96 20.12 -4.93
N LYS A 29 30.69 20.77 -3.79
CA LYS A 29 31.48 20.59 -2.56
C LYS A 29 31.39 19.16 -2.02
N ALA A 30 30.19 18.58 -1.99
CA ALA A 30 29.96 17.20 -1.57
C ALA A 30 30.68 16.22 -2.51
N ARG A 31 30.65 16.46 -3.84
CA ARG A 31 31.37 15.66 -4.84
C ARG A 31 32.86 15.66 -4.56
N GLY A 32 33.45 16.85 -4.44
CA GLY A 32 34.89 17.00 -4.19
C GLY A 32 35.34 16.46 -2.83
N ALA A 33 34.48 16.49 -1.82
CA ALA A 33 34.76 15.88 -0.53
C ALA A 33 34.66 14.34 -0.58
N LEU A 34 33.66 13.81 -1.27
CA LEU A 34 33.47 12.37 -1.46
C LEU A 34 34.62 11.75 -2.25
N MET A 35 34.96 12.32 -3.42
CA MET A 35 36.07 11.84 -4.25
C MET A 35 37.37 11.78 -3.46
N ARG A 36 37.69 12.83 -2.68
CA ARG A 36 38.88 12.87 -1.83
C ARG A 36 38.89 11.74 -0.78
N VAL A 37 37.76 11.40 -0.20
CA VAL A 37 37.69 10.29 0.78
C VAL A 37 37.85 8.95 0.07
N LEU A 38 37.20 8.76 -1.10
CA LEU A 38 37.30 7.55 -1.89
C LEU A 38 38.75 7.28 -2.35
N GLU A 39 39.41 8.30 -2.91
CA GLU A 39 40.80 8.22 -3.36
C GLU A 39 41.76 7.93 -2.21
N ASN A 40 41.69 8.71 -1.12
CA ASN A 40 42.62 8.56 0.01
C ASN A 40 42.48 7.23 0.75
N SER A 41 41.29 6.63 0.73
CA SER A 41 41.01 5.35 1.38
C SER A 41 41.01 4.17 0.41
N ASN A 42 41.32 4.39 -0.88
CA ASN A 42 41.26 3.39 -1.95
C ASN A 42 39.91 2.63 -1.96
N LEU A 43 38.83 3.38 -1.80
CA LEU A 43 37.45 2.89 -1.83
C LEU A 43 36.80 3.23 -3.16
N THR A 44 35.88 2.39 -3.61
CA THR A 44 34.98 2.64 -4.75
C THR A 44 33.55 2.85 -4.27
N LEU A 45 32.67 3.33 -5.16
CA LEU A 45 31.25 3.44 -4.83
C LEU A 45 30.63 2.08 -4.44
N ARG A 46 31.09 0.99 -5.05
CA ARG A 46 30.66 -0.38 -4.71
C ARG A 46 30.98 -0.78 -3.27
N ASP A 47 32.10 -0.27 -2.73
CA ASP A 47 32.49 -0.51 -1.34
C ASP A 47 31.60 0.25 -0.35
N LEU A 48 30.94 1.32 -0.81
CA LEU A 48 29.96 2.06 -0.03
C LEU A 48 28.58 1.40 -0.07
N GLU A 49 28.16 0.98 -1.26
CA GLU A 49 26.86 0.40 -1.56
C GLU A 49 27.01 -0.71 -2.62
N ALA A 50 26.66 -1.96 -2.29
CA ALA A 50 26.97 -3.14 -3.12
C ALA A 50 26.37 -3.12 -4.54
N GLY A 51 25.33 -2.31 -4.78
CA GLY A 51 24.69 -2.11 -6.09
C GLY A 51 25.32 -1.03 -6.97
N LEU A 52 26.32 -0.30 -6.47
CA LEU A 52 26.98 0.75 -7.23
C LEU A 52 28.15 0.22 -8.07
N PRO A 53 28.49 0.95 -9.16
CA PRO A 53 29.63 0.58 -10.00
C PRO A 53 30.95 0.70 -9.23
N THR A 54 31.97 -0.02 -9.68
CA THR A 54 33.34 0.07 -9.18
C THR A 54 34.04 1.30 -9.76
N THR A 55 33.47 2.49 -9.52
CA THR A 55 34.00 3.78 -9.95
C THR A 55 34.17 4.72 -8.76
N LEU A 56 34.87 5.84 -8.99
CA LEU A 56 35.06 6.91 -8.00
C LEU A 56 34.12 8.09 -8.24
N ASP A 57 33.55 8.20 -9.45
CA ASP A 57 32.73 9.35 -9.84
C ASP A 57 31.32 9.21 -9.28
N PRO A 58 30.89 10.12 -8.38
CA PRO A 58 29.55 10.06 -7.81
C PRO A 58 28.43 10.17 -8.86
N GLU A 59 28.69 10.76 -10.04
CA GLU A 59 27.70 10.85 -11.13
C GLU A 59 27.15 9.49 -11.57
N ASP A 60 28.00 8.46 -11.58
CA ASP A 60 27.61 7.10 -11.95
C ASP A 60 26.59 6.48 -10.97
N SER A 61 26.43 7.07 -9.79
CA SER A 61 25.43 6.63 -8.80
C SER A 61 24.02 7.11 -9.11
N LEU A 62 23.82 8.05 -10.05
CA LEU A 62 22.50 8.59 -10.42
C LEU A 62 21.77 7.73 -11.44
N SER A 63 22.50 6.97 -12.26
CA SER A 63 21.91 6.02 -13.20
C SER A 63 21.40 4.74 -12.54
N VAL A 64 21.76 4.52 -11.27
CA VAL A 64 21.34 3.34 -10.50
C VAL A 64 20.04 3.65 -9.77
N ARG A 65 19.02 2.82 -9.99
CA ARG A 65 17.76 2.94 -9.25
C ARG A 65 18.02 2.59 -7.78
N GLU A 66 17.58 3.45 -6.86
CA GLU A 66 17.75 3.24 -5.42
C GLU A 66 17.28 1.86 -4.95
N ALA A 67 16.15 1.39 -5.50
CA ALA A 67 15.61 0.08 -5.21
C ALA A 67 16.60 -1.07 -5.51
N ASP A 68 17.39 -1.00 -6.57
CA ASP A 68 18.33 -2.07 -6.94
C ASP A 68 19.41 -2.24 -5.86
N THR A 69 19.94 -1.11 -5.38
CA THR A 69 20.93 -1.09 -4.30
C THR A 69 20.33 -1.64 -3.00
N LEU A 70 19.14 -1.18 -2.62
CA LEU A 70 18.49 -1.61 -1.38
C LEU A 70 18.09 -3.09 -1.42
N LEU A 71 17.63 -3.59 -2.57
CA LEU A 71 17.29 -5.00 -2.76
C LEU A 71 18.52 -5.90 -2.65
N LEU A 72 19.70 -5.44 -3.08
CA LEU A 72 20.96 -6.16 -2.86
C LEU A 72 21.39 -6.16 -1.40
N SER A 73 21.13 -5.07 -0.66
CA SER A 73 21.41 -4.99 0.78
C SER A 73 20.59 -5.98 1.62
N LEU A 74 19.50 -6.54 1.09
CA LEU A 74 18.75 -7.61 1.77
C LEU A 74 19.58 -8.89 1.97
N ASP A 75 20.53 -9.15 1.07
CA ASP A 75 21.42 -10.31 1.15
C ASP A 75 22.69 -10.03 1.99
N GLY A 76 22.82 -8.81 2.53
CA GLY A 76 23.95 -8.38 3.35
C GLY A 76 23.84 -8.79 4.83
N SER A 77 24.56 -8.06 5.69
CA SER A 77 24.50 -8.27 7.14
C SER A 77 23.11 -7.94 7.72
N PRO A 78 22.73 -8.48 8.90
CA PRO A 78 21.44 -8.18 9.52
C PRO A 78 21.17 -6.68 9.68
N ALA A 79 22.18 -5.89 10.08
CA ALA A 79 22.04 -4.44 10.24
C ALA A 79 21.81 -3.71 8.90
N GLU A 80 22.48 -4.15 7.83
CA GLU A 80 22.27 -3.59 6.48
C GLU A 80 20.88 -3.96 5.94
N ARG A 81 20.45 -5.20 6.19
CA ARG A 81 19.11 -5.66 5.84
C ARG A 81 18.03 -4.85 6.55
N ASP A 82 18.12 -4.65 7.86
CA ASP A 82 17.10 -3.92 8.63
C ASP A 82 16.98 -2.45 8.17
N ALA A 83 18.12 -1.81 7.88
CA ALA A 83 18.14 -0.46 7.32
C ALA A 83 17.52 -0.42 5.92
N ALA A 84 17.81 -1.42 5.08
CA ALA A 84 17.24 -1.53 3.74
C ALA A 84 15.72 -1.78 3.78
N LEU A 85 15.26 -2.69 4.65
CA LEU A 85 13.84 -3.01 4.83
C LEU A 85 13.03 -1.79 5.23
N THR A 86 13.54 -0.99 6.16
CA THR A 86 12.88 0.26 6.60
C THR A 86 12.66 1.20 5.42
N ARG A 87 13.67 1.38 4.55
CA ARG A 87 13.55 2.25 3.37
C ARG A 87 12.68 1.64 2.27
N LEU A 88 12.82 0.35 2.01
CA LEU A 88 12.06 -0.39 0.99
C LEU A 88 10.57 -0.44 1.30
N ALA A 89 10.19 -0.45 2.58
CA ALA A 89 8.78 -0.39 2.99
C ALA A 89 8.07 0.88 2.49
N ASP A 90 8.79 2.00 2.47
CA ASP A 90 8.28 3.32 2.06
C ASP A 90 8.67 3.73 0.63
N LEU A 91 9.42 2.88 -0.08
CA LEU A 91 9.91 3.20 -1.42
C LEU A 91 8.80 2.97 -2.46
N PRO A 92 8.39 4.00 -3.22
CA PRO A 92 7.41 3.83 -4.29
C PRO A 92 8.05 3.18 -5.52
N GLY A 93 7.21 2.66 -6.43
CA GLY A 93 7.65 2.18 -7.75
C GLY A 93 8.35 0.82 -7.73
N LEU A 94 8.27 0.06 -6.63
CA LEU A 94 8.64 -1.36 -6.61
C LEU A 94 7.65 -2.19 -7.44
N SER A 95 8.17 -3.04 -8.31
CA SER A 95 7.36 -4.02 -9.05
C SER A 95 6.80 -5.10 -8.12
N VAL A 96 5.80 -5.87 -8.56
CA VAL A 96 5.21 -6.96 -7.76
C VAL A 96 6.27 -7.98 -7.34
N ALA A 97 7.17 -8.37 -8.25
CA ALA A 97 8.24 -9.33 -7.94
C ALA A 97 9.25 -8.78 -6.92
N GLU A 98 9.52 -7.47 -6.96
CA GLU A 98 10.39 -6.81 -5.98
C GLU A 98 9.72 -6.72 -4.62
N ARG A 99 8.43 -6.36 -4.58
CA ARG A 99 7.61 -6.38 -3.36
C ARG A 99 7.61 -7.76 -2.72
N GLU A 100 7.35 -8.82 -3.49
CA GLU A 100 7.43 -10.21 -3.02
C GLU A 100 8.82 -10.54 -2.46
N ARG A 101 9.91 -10.07 -3.10
CA ARG A 101 11.27 -10.25 -2.57
C ARG A 101 11.49 -9.56 -1.23
N VAL A 102 11.02 -8.33 -1.06
CA VAL A 102 11.13 -7.58 0.22
C VAL A 102 10.34 -8.29 1.32
N LEU A 103 9.13 -8.74 1.01
CA LEU A 103 8.20 -9.35 1.96
C LEU A 103 8.70 -10.68 2.55
N ARG A 104 9.58 -11.40 1.84
CA ARG A 104 10.26 -12.59 2.41
C ARG A 104 11.11 -12.30 3.65
N PHE A 105 11.51 -11.04 3.83
CA PHE A 105 12.34 -10.60 4.96
C PHE A 105 11.59 -9.63 5.89
N LEU A 106 10.53 -8.97 5.41
CA LEU A 106 9.78 -7.98 6.16
C LEU A 106 8.64 -8.64 6.95
N ASP A 107 8.67 -8.50 8.27
CA ASP A 107 7.56 -8.91 9.13
C ASP A 107 6.42 -7.88 9.04
N LEU A 108 5.36 -8.24 8.29
CA LEU A 108 4.16 -7.41 8.11
C LEU A 108 3.47 -7.08 9.44
N GLY A 109 3.40 -8.03 10.37
CA GLY A 109 2.79 -7.83 11.68
C GLY A 109 3.53 -6.77 12.47
N ARG A 110 4.88 -6.81 12.48
CA ARG A 110 5.72 -5.78 13.11
C ARG A 110 5.62 -4.43 12.42
N LEU A 111 5.59 -4.40 11.08
CA LEU A 111 5.41 -3.16 10.32
C LEU A 111 4.12 -2.46 10.75
N VAL A 112 3.00 -3.18 10.73
CA VAL A 112 1.69 -2.66 11.14
C VAL A 112 1.69 -2.23 12.60
N ALA A 113 2.18 -3.09 13.51
CA ALA A 113 2.25 -2.78 14.94
C ALA A 113 3.03 -1.48 15.24
N SER A 114 4.15 -1.26 14.55
CA SER A 114 5.00 -0.08 14.76
C SER A 114 4.38 1.23 14.26
N ARG A 115 3.36 1.16 13.39
CA ARG A 115 2.75 2.33 12.73
C ARG A 115 1.26 2.51 13.02
N ALA A 116 0.64 1.55 13.72
CA ALA A 116 -0.80 1.50 13.93
C ALA A 116 -1.35 2.80 14.55
N ASP A 117 -0.69 3.31 15.60
CA ASP A 117 -1.10 4.55 16.26
C ASP A 117 -1.11 5.75 15.31
N GLY A 118 -0.05 5.91 14.52
CA GLY A 118 0.07 6.99 13.54
C GLY A 118 -0.99 6.87 12.44
N TRP A 119 -1.24 5.66 11.95
CA TRP A 119 -2.24 5.43 10.91
C TRP A 119 -3.67 5.72 11.39
N VAL A 120 -4.06 5.23 12.57
CA VAL A 120 -5.39 5.47 13.14
C VAL A 120 -5.63 6.96 13.39
N GLN A 121 -4.61 7.71 13.81
CA GLN A 121 -4.72 9.16 13.98
C GLN A 121 -4.96 9.90 12.65
N THR A 122 -4.39 9.42 11.54
CA THR A 122 -4.55 10.04 10.22
C THR A 122 -5.86 9.66 9.51
N GLN A 123 -6.44 8.51 9.83
CA GLN A 123 -7.67 8.00 9.23
C GLN A 123 -8.68 7.70 10.33
N ALA A 124 -9.38 8.77 10.76
CA ALA A 124 -10.31 8.69 11.88
C ALA A 124 -11.53 7.83 11.53
N ASP A 125 -11.50 6.59 12.00
CA ASP A 125 -12.66 5.72 12.19
C ASP A 125 -12.81 5.49 13.69
N ALA A 126 -13.95 5.90 14.26
CA ALA A 126 -14.18 5.83 15.69
C ALA A 126 -14.21 4.40 16.26
N GLU A 127 -14.40 3.39 15.41
CA GLU A 127 -14.51 1.99 15.83
C GLU A 127 -13.18 1.22 15.66
N ILE A 128 -12.27 1.68 14.81
CA ILE A 128 -10.99 1.00 14.54
C ILE A 128 -9.90 1.57 15.44
N THR A 129 -9.46 0.78 16.43
CA THR A 129 -8.35 1.16 17.31
C THR A 129 -7.00 0.67 16.79
N ALA A 130 -5.91 1.20 17.36
CA ALA A 130 -4.56 0.75 17.03
C ALA A 130 -4.34 -0.74 17.37
N GLU A 131 -4.97 -1.25 18.43
CA GLU A 131 -4.93 -2.68 18.78
C GLU A 131 -5.67 -3.54 17.75
N ALA A 132 -6.83 -3.06 17.27
CA ALA A 132 -7.58 -3.76 16.22
C ALA A 132 -6.76 -3.82 14.92
N LEU A 133 -6.10 -2.72 14.56
CA LEU A 133 -5.23 -2.65 13.39
C LEU A 133 -3.99 -3.53 13.54
N THR A 134 -3.37 -3.56 14.72
CA THR A 134 -2.25 -4.45 15.05
C THR A 134 -2.64 -5.92 14.91
N ARG A 135 -3.81 -6.30 15.44
CA ARG A 135 -4.34 -7.67 15.32
C ARG A 135 -4.63 -8.01 13.86
N ALA A 136 -5.22 -7.08 13.10
CA ALA A 136 -5.48 -7.24 11.68
C ALA A 136 -4.20 -7.49 10.86
N GLY A 137 -3.11 -6.79 11.20
CA GLY A 137 -1.80 -6.96 10.59
C GLY A 137 -1.25 -8.39 10.65
N GLN A 138 -1.63 -9.18 11.65
CA GLN A 138 -1.22 -10.58 11.80
C GLN A 138 -1.87 -11.52 10.79
N TYR A 139 -2.95 -11.09 10.14
CA TYR A 139 -3.69 -11.87 9.14
C TYR A 139 -3.38 -11.43 7.71
N LEU A 140 -2.50 -10.45 7.51
CA LEU A 140 -2.08 -10.03 6.19
C LEU A 140 -1.11 -11.04 5.59
N THR A 141 -1.33 -11.42 4.33
CA THR A 141 -0.39 -12.28 3.62
C THR A 141 0.55 -11.46 2.75
N GLU A 142 1.78 -11.95 2.57
CA GLU A 142 2.78 -11.34 1.69
C GLU A 142 2.22 -11.18 0.26
N SER A 143 1.51 -12.19 -0.24
CA SER A 143 0.97 -12.19 -1.60
C SER A 143 -0.13 -11.13 -1.83
N GLU A 144 -0.96 -10.86 -0.82
CA GLU A 144 -1.98 -9.82 -0.88
C GLU A 144 -1.34 -8.43 -0.85
N VAL A 145 -0.39 -8.21 0.06
CA VAL A 145 0.31 -6.93 0.18
C VAL A 145 1.13 -6.62 -1.07
N ALA A 146 1.81 -7.62 -1.65
CA ALA A 146 2.61 -7.42 -2.86
C ALA A 146 1.78 -6.96 -4.08
N ARG A 147 0.56 -7.48 -4.21
CA ARG A 147 -0.34 -7.22 -5.35
C ARG A 147 -1.32 -6.07 -5.11
N SER A 148 -1.36 -5.55 -3.90
CA SER A 148 -2.17 -4.39 -3.55
C SER A 148 -1.72 -3.16 -4.36
N PRO A 149 -2.66 -2.32 -4.83
CA PRO A 149 -2.36 -1.15 -5.65
C PRO A 149 -1.72 0.02 -4.88
N GLY A 150 -1.42 -0.13 -3.58
CA GLY A 150 -0.79 0.92 -2.78
C GLY A 150 0.54 1.37 -3.39
N ALA A 151 0.85 2.67 -3.27
CA ALA A 151 2.06 3.26 -3.85
C ALA A 151 3.34 2.62 -3.26
N THR A 152 3.31 2.35 -1.96
CA THR A 152 4.38 1.71 -1.18
C THR A 152 3.89 0.39 -0.56
N LEU A 153 4.81 -0.41 -0.02
CA LEU A 153 4.45 -1.59 0.79
C LEU A 153 3.74 -1.17 2.08
N ALA A 154 4.16 -0.07 2.70
CA ALA A 154 3.53 0.49 3.88
C ALA A 154 2.08 0.94 3.61
N ASP A 155 1.81 1.63 2.50
CA ASP A 155 0.44 2.01 2.10
C ASP A 155 -0.40 0.76 1.84
N SER A 156 0.16 -0.22 1.13
CA SER A 156 -0.51 -1.48 0.83
C SER A 156 -0.90 -2.24 2.11
N ALA A 157 0.01 -2.33 3.09
CA ALA A 157 -0.23 -2.96 4.38
C ALA A 157 -1.21 -2.15 5.24
N ARG A 158 -1.14 -0.82 5.21
CA ARG A 158 -2.08 0.07 5.89
C ARG A 158 -3.51 -0.15 5.39
N ASP A 159 -3.71 -0.05 4.08
CA ASP A 159 -5.05 -0.08 3.48
C ASP A 159 -5.71 -1.46 3.65
N LEU A 160 -4.95 -2.54 3.44
CA LEU A 160 -5.41 -3.91 3.72
C LEU A 160 -5.62 -4.13 5.22
N GLY A 161 -4.75 -3.57 6.07
CA GLY A 161 -4.86 -3.63 7.52
C GLY A 161 -6.16 -3.00 8.01
N PHE A 162 -6.52 -1.81 7.53
CA PHE A 162 -7.78 -1.16 7.85
C PHE A 162 -8.99 -1.96 7.37
N LEU A 163 -8.94 -2.48 6.14
CA LEU A 163 -10.00 -3.35 5.63
C LEU A 163 -10.23 -4.56 6.54
N ARG A 164 -9.14 -5.22 6.97
CA ARG A 164 -9.18 -6.41 7.81
C ARG A 164 -9.58 -6.07 9.25
N ALA A 165 -9.13 -4.95 9.80
CA ALA A 165 -9.52 -4.46 11.11
C ALA A 165 -11.02 -4.15 11.15
N ALA A 166 -11.55 -3.50 10.10
CA ALA A 166 -12.96 -3.20 9.99
C ALA A 166 -13.81 -4.49 9.94
N GLN A 167 -13.35 -5.52 9.22
CA GLN A 167 -13.99 -6.86 9.22
C GLN A 167 -13.97 -7.55 10.60
N LEU A 168 -12.96 -7.30 11.42
CA LEU A 168 -12.85 -7.87 12.77
C LEU A 168 -13.72 -7.14 13.79
N VAL A 169 -13.85 -5.82 13.67
CA VAL A 169 -14.59 -4.98 14.63
C VAL A 169 -16.08 -4.99 14.33
N ARG A 170 -16.47 -4.97 13.05
CA ARG A 170 -17.86 -4.83 12.63
C ARG A 170 -18.49 -6.21 12.42
N PRO A 171 -19.72 -6.44 12.91
CA PRO A 171 -20.38 -7.71 12.68
C PRO A 171 -20.80 -7.85 11.22
N GLU A 172 -20.69 -9.07 10.70
CA GLU A 172 -21.30 -9.44 9.43
C GLU A 172 -22.83 -9.44 9.56
N ARG A 173 -23.52 -8.85 8.58
CA ARG A 173 -24.97 -8.72 8.55
C ARG A 173 -25.51 -9.08 7.18
N THR A 174 -26.61 -9.83 7.19
CA THR A 174 -27.37 -10.15 5.98
C THR A 174 -28.59 -9.26 5.87
N LEU A 175 -28.71 -8.56 4.74
CA LEU A 175 -29.84 -7.70 4.40
C LEU A 175 -30.63 -8.33 3.27
N LYS A 176 -31.96 -8.31 3.37
CA LYS A 176 -32.84 -8.83 2.31
C LYS A 176 -32.99 -7.78 1.20
N ALA A 177 -33.02 -8.24 -0.05
CA ALA A 177 -33.31 -7.43 -1.23
C ALA A 177 -34.48 -8.06 -2.02
N SER A 178 -35.34 -7.21 -2.57
CA SER A 178 -36.53 -7.61 -3.34
C SER A 178 -36.21 -8.12 -4.74
N GLY A 179 -35.00 -7.85 -5.25
CA GLY A 179 -34.58 -8.25 -6.59
C GLY A 179 -33.10 -7.96 -6.82
N GLU A 180 -32.59 -8.45 -7.96
CA GLU A 180 -31.17 -8.37 -8.34
C GLU A 180 -30.63 -6.93 -8.34
N TYR A 181 -31.33 -5.99 -8.99
CA TYR A 181 -30.90 -4.60 -9.04
C TYR A 181 -30.86 -3.92 -7.67
N GLN A 182 -31.82 -4.24 -6.80
CA GLN A 182 -31.81 -3.71 -5.44
C GLN A 182 -30.66 -4.34 -4.63
N ALA A 183 -30.35 -5.62 -4.84
CA ALA A 183 -29.22 -6.28 -4.20
C ALA A 183 -27.88 -5.63 -4.63
N ALA A 184 -27.70 -5.35 -5.92
CA ALA A 184 -26.51 -4.67 -6.44
C ALA A 184 -26.36 -3.24 -5.88
N PHE A 185 -27.46 -2.47 -5.86
CA PHE A 185 -27.48 -1.14 -5.24
C PHE A 185 -27.14 -1.20 -3.75
N LEU A 186 -27.76 -2.13 -3.02
CA LEU A 186 -27.56 -2.29 -1.59
C LEU A 186 -26.12 -2.72 -1.26
N ALA A 187 -25.55 -3.66 -2.03
CA ALA A 187 -24.15 -4.05 -1.88
C ALA A 187 -23.21 -2.85 -2.09
N SER A 188 -23.46 -2.04 -3.12
CA SER A 188 -22.66 -0.84 -3.41
C SER A 188 -22.80 0.21 -2.30
N LEU A 189 -24.01 0.43 -1.79
CA LEU A 189 -24.27 1.35 -0.69
C LEU A 189 -23.60 0.89 0.61
N CYS A 190 -23.69 -0.40 0.93
CA CYS A 190 -23.01 -0.98 2.10
C CYS A 190 -21.50 -0.80 1.97
N ALA A 191 -20.91 -1.13 0.82
CA ALA A 191 -19.48 -1.00 0.60
C ALA A 191 -18.99 0.46 0.65
N ALA A 192 -19.79 1.40 0.14
CA ALA A 192 -19.45 2.83 0.20
C ALA A 192 -19.49 3.39 1.63
N LEU A 193 -20.42 2.90 2.47
CA LEU A 193 -20.54 3.36 3.86
C LEU A 193 -19.51 2.72 4.77
N SER A 194 -19.23 1.41 4.58
CA SER A 194 -18.29 0.68 5.44
C SER A 194 -16.85 0.74 4.93
N GLY A 195 -16.62 1.01 3.65
CA GLY A 195 -15.32 0.83 3.03
C GLY A 195 -14.92 -0.65 2.84
N ILE A 196 -15.82 -1.59 3.12
CA ILE A 196 -15.60 -3.04 3.00
C ILE A 196 -16.47 -3.58 1.86
N PRO A 197 -15.93 -4.33 0.89
CA PRO A 197 -16.74 -4.96 -0.15
C PRO A 197 -17.89 -5.78 0.43
N ALA A 198 -19.09 -5.58 -0.11
CA ALA A 198 -20.28 -6.34 0.22
C ALA A 198 -20.60 -7.33 -0.90
N SER A 199 -21.15 -8.49 -0.55
CA SER A 199 -21.50 -9.54 -1.50
C SER A 199 -23.02 -9.63 -1.67
N SER A 200 -23.49 -9.60 -2.91
CA SER A 200 -24.89 -9.92 -3.23
C SER A 200 -25.02 -11.41 -3.56
N HIS A 201 -26.07 -12.04 -3.06
CA HIS A 201 -26.40 -13.44 -3.28
C HIS A 201 -27.83 -13.58 -3.79
N GLY A 202 -28.07 -14.61 -4.60
CA GLY A 202 -29.39 -15.01 -5.05
C GLY A 202 -29.49 -15.19 -6.57
N PRO A 203 -30.69 -15.52 -7.06
CA PRO A 203 -31.87 -15.82 -6.25
C PRO A 203 -31.73 -17.13 -5.46
N ASP A 204 -32.20 -17.15 -4.21
CA ASP A 204 -32.39 -18.39 -3.45
C ASP A 204 -33.52 -19.25 -4.08
N PRO A 205 -33.78 -20.50 -3.62
CA PRO A 205 -34.87 -21.33 -4.14
C PRO A 205 -36.27 -20.71 -4.03
N GLU A 206 -36.45 -19.66 -3.21
CA GLU A 206 -37.70 -18.91 -3.05
C GLU A 206 -37.71 -17.62 -3.90
N GLY A 207 -36.70 -17.40 -4.76
CA GLY A 207 -36.61 -16.24 -5.64
C GLY A 207 -36.11 -14.97 -4.96
N ARG A 208 -35.54 -15.05 -3.76
CA ARG A 208 -35.13 -13.88 -2.96
C ARG A 208 -33.64 -13.61 -3.10
N TYR A 209 -33.28 -12.34 -2.99
CA TYR A 209 -31.91 -11.86 -2.99
C TYR A 209 -31.50 -11.41 -1.60
N SER A 210 -30.22 -11.52 -1.30
CA SER A 210 -29.64 -11.03 -0.05
C SER A 210 -28.30 -10.35 -0.28
N VAL A 211 -27.91 -9.49 0.63
CA VAL A 211 -26.61 -8.82 0.64
C VAL A 211 -25.95 -9.07 1.98
N THR A 212 -24.73 -9.58 1.94
CA THR A 212 -23.89 -9.81 3.12
C THR A 212 -22.84 -8.69 3.19
N ALA A 213 -22.79 -7.98 4.31
CA ALA A 213 -21.89 -6.86 4.52
C ALA A 213 -21.46 -6.74 5.99
N TYR A 214 -20.24 -6.29 6.22
CA TYR A 214 -19.73 -5.94 7.55
C TYR A 214 -20.16 -4.51 7.87
N LEU A 215 -21.02 -4.35 8.87
CA LEU A 215 -21.65 -3.06 9.19
C LEU A 215 -21.71 -2.82 10.69
N SER A 216 -21.30 -1.63 11.10
CA SER A 216 -21.58 -1.16 12.45
C SER A 216 -23.07 -0.84 12.66
N VAL A 217 -23.47 -0.57 13.90
CA VAL A 217 -24.84 -0.16 14.21
C VAL A 217 -25.20 1.17 13.54
N ASN A 218 -24.26 2.11 13.54
CA ASN A 218 -24.43 3.41 12.90
C ASN A 218 -24.57 3.26 11.37
N GLU A 219 -23.67 2.50 10.75
CA GLU A 219 -23.68 2.26 9.30
C GLU A 219 -24.98 1.57 8.84
N LEU A 220 -25.45 0.55 9.56
CA LEU A 220 -26.73 -0.09 9.25
C LEU A 220 -27.90 0.89 9.36
N SER A 221 -27.89 1.77 10.36
CA SER A 221 -28.94 2.78 10.53
C SER A 221 -28.94 3.75 9.34
N GLN A 222 -27.76 4.15 8.87
CA GLN A 222 -27.61 4.96 7.66
C GLN A 222 -28.06 4.23 6.39
N VAL A 223 -27.69 2.95 6.23
CA VAL A 223 -28.17 2.11 5.11
C VAL A 223 -29.70 2.09 5.08
N ARG A 224 -30.35 1.80 6.23
CA ARG A 224 -31.81 1.78 6.33
C ARG A 224 -32.45 3.13 6.01
N ALA A 225 -31.89 4.22 6.53
CA ALA A 225 -32.38 5.57 6.26
C ALA A 225 -32.23 5.96 4.78
N ARG A 226 -31.12 5.59 4.14
CA ARG A 226 -30.87 5.83 2.70
C ARG A 226 -31.79 4.99 1.83
N LEU A 227 -31.96 3.71 2.13
CA LEU A 227 -32.91 2.83 1.41
C LEU A 227 -34.33 3.40 1.42
N ALA A 228 -34.82 3.82 2.59
CA ALA A 228 -36.18 4.37 2.72
C ALA A 228 -36.38 5.67 1.92
N ARG A 229 -35.32 6.46 1.70
CA ARG A 229 -35.38 7.71 0.92
C ARG A 229 -35.18 7.48 -0.58
N GLU A 230 -34.27 6.60 -0.94
CA GLU A 230 -33.79 6.46 -2.31
C GLU A 230 -34.52 5.38 -3.12
N GLU A 231 -35.39 4.54 -2.53
CA GLU A 231 -36.06 3.45 -3.24
C GLU A 231 -36.82 3.92 -4.50
N ALA A 232 -37.60 5.01 -4.37
CA ALA A 232 -38.29 5.63 -5.49
C ALA A 232 -37.33 6.34 -6.46
N GLY A 233 -36.18 6.81 -5.98
CA GLY A 233 -35.10 7.38 -6.80
C GLY A 233 -34.43 6.32 -7.67
N LEU A 234 -34.02 5.21 -7.05
CA LEU A 234 -33.37 4.06 -7.70
C LEU A 234 -34.23 3.53 -8.85
N ARG A 235 -35.53 3.31 -8.62
CA ARG A 235 -36.42 2.83 -9.69
C ARG A 235 -36.48 3.78 -10.88
N ARG A 236 -36.49 5.10 -10.62
CA ARG A 236 -36.50 6.12 -11.68
C ARG A 236 -35.20 6.13 -12.46
N GLU A 237 -34.06 6.08 -11.79
CA GLU A 237 -32.76 6.06 -12.46
C GLU A 237 -32.53 4.75 -13.24
N LEU A 238 -32.95 3.59 -12.71
CA LEU A 238 -32.91 2.33 -13.45
C LEU A 238 -33.76 2.38 -14.73
N LEU A 239 -34.97 2.93 -14.65
CA LEU A 239 -35.82 3.12 -15.83
C LEU A 239 -35.20 4.10 -16.84
N ARG A 240 -34.55 5.16 -16.36
CA ARG A 240 -33.84 6.10 -17.23
C ARG A 240 -32.67 5.41 -17.94
N ALA A 241 -31.82 4.70 -17.19
CA ALA A 241 -30.68 3.97 -17.72
C ALA A 241 -31.12 2.90 -18.75
N ALA A 242 -32.16 2.13 -18.45
CA ALA A 242 -32.71 1.13 -19.35
C ALA A 242 -33.21 1.73 -20.69
N ARG A 243 -33.88 2.89 -20.63
CA ARG A 243 -34.34 3.61 -21.83
C ARG A 243 -33.20 4.21 -22.65
N LEU A 244 -32.12 4.64 -22.00
CA LEU A 244 -30.92 5.13 -22.69
C LEU A 244 -30.21 3.98 -23.39
N TYR A 245 -29.91 2.91 -22.65
CA TYR A 245 -29.27 1.72 -23.19
C TYR A 245 -30.06 1.08 -24.34
N GLY A 246 -31.39 0.94 -24.21
CA GLY A 246 -32.22 0.42 -25.28
C GLY A 246 -32.21 1.27 -26.57
N ARG A 247 -32.06 2.61 -26.44
CA ARG A 247 -31.89 3.50 -27.60
C ARG A 247 -30.53 3.32 -28.26
N GLU A 248 -29.47 3.22 -27.45
CA GLU A 248 -28.11 3.01 -27.95
C GLU A 248 -28.00 1.70 -28.72
N VAL A 249 -28.48 0.59 -28.13
CA VAL A 249 -28.48 -0.74 -28.77
C VAL A 249 -29.32 -0.73 -30.04
N GLY A 250 -30.52 -0.14 -30.03
CA GLY A 250 -31.39 -0.08 -31.20
C GLY A 250 -30.85 0.76 -32.38
N GLN A 251 -29.86 1.62 -32.12
CA GLN A 251 -29.19 2.44 -33.14
C GLN A 251 -27.92 1.82 -33.70
N GLN A 252 -27.39 0.77 -33.06
CA GLN A 252 -26.26 0.01 -33.58
C GLN A 252 -26.74 -0.81 -34.79
N LYS A 253 -26.17 -0.56 -35.97
CA LYS A 253 -26.37 -1.42 -37.14
C LYS A 253 -25.61 -2.72 -36.92
N LEU A 254 -26.34 -3.84 -37.00
CA LEU A 254 -25.79 -5.21 -36.99
C LEU A 254 -24.88 -5.47 -38.19
#